data_AF-A0A1Y2JXC7-F1
#
_entry.id   AF-A0A1Y2JXC7-F1
#
_cell.length_a   1.000
_cell.length_b   1.000
_cell.length_c   1.000
_cell.angle_alpha   90.00
_cell.angle_beta   90.00
_cell.angle_gamma   90.00
#
_symmetry.space_group_name_H-M   'P 1'
#
loop_
_entity.id
_entity.type
_entity.pdbx_description
1 polymer ?
#
loop_
_entity_poly.entity_id
_entity_poly.type
_entity_poly.pdbx_seq_one_letter_code
_entity_poly.pdbx_strand_id
1 'polypeptide(L)'
;MQSHSPTTPFGRRSLTLAHVASQMVATQRPPEKIVHKWKIFHAICTARPRLGVSERALSVLNALLTFHPETALTGEDDLIVFPSNHQLTRRAHGMPASTLRRHLAVLVDAGLIVRRDSPNGKRYARKDDAGEIELAFGFDLSP
;
A
#
# COMPACT_ATOMS: atom_id res chain seq x y z
N MET A 1 -1.22 -17.83 -16.28
CA MET A 1 0.03 -18.10 -15.53
C MET A 1 -0.22 -17.71 -14.08
N GLN A 2 0.26 -18.49 -13.10
CA GLN A 2 0.06 -18.14 -11.69
C GLN A 2 0.92 -16.92 -11.33
N SER A 3 0.27 -15.79 -11.03
CA SER A 3 0.91 -14.56 -10.59
C SER A 3 1.44 -14.76 -9.17
N HIS A 4 2.69 -15.18 -9.02
CA HIS A 4 3.31 -15.30 -7.70
C HIS A 4 3.63 -13.90 -7.14
N SER A 5 2.80 -13.45 -6.20
CA SER A 5 3.09 -12.25 -5.41
C SER A 5 4.30 -12.49 -4.52
N PRO A 6 5.38 -11.70 -4.64
CA PRO A 6 6.55 -11.87 -3.79
C PRO A 6 6.19 -11.61 -2.33
N THR A 7 6.51 -12.59 -1.48
CA THR A 7 6.29 -12.56 -0.02
C THR A 7 7.54 -12.06 0.72
N THR A 8 8.69 -12.07 0.05
CA THR A 8 9.99 -11.74 0.63
C THR A 8 10.28 -10.23 0.52
N PRO A 9 10.64 -9.55 1.63
CA PRO A 9 11.03 -8.14 1.58
C PRO A 9 12.30 -7.94 0.77
N PHE A 10 12.34 -6.89 -0.05
CA PHE A 10 13.58 -6.52 -0.75
C PHE A 10 14.59 -5.87 0.21
N GLY A 11 15.85 -6.34 0.15
CA GLY A 11 16.98 -5.82 0.91
C GLY A 11 17.13 -6.45 2.30
N ARG A 12 17.63 -5.69 3.28
CA ARG A 12 17.85 -6.16 4.68
C ARG A 12 16.63 -5.94 5.60
N ARG A 13 15.42 -5.87 5.04
CA ARG A 13 14.20 -5.68 5.86
C ARG A 13 13.76 -7.01 6.45
N SER A 14 13.42 -6.98 7.74
CA SER A 14 12.83 -8.13 8.42
C SER A 14 11.42 -8.41 7.91
N LEU A 15 11.07 -9.68 7.79
CA LEU A 15 9.71 -10.16 7.56
C LEU A 15 9.15 -10.64 8.90
N THR A 16 7.99 -10.13 9.30
CA THR A 16 7.31 -10.57 10.52
C THR A 16 6.07 -11.41 10.18
N LEU A 17 5.61 -12.25 11.12
CA LEU A 17 4.36 -12.99 10.96
C LEU A 17 3.15 -12.06 10.78
N ALA A 18 3.17 -10.89 11.42
CA ALA A 18 2.12 -9.87 11.24
C ALA A 18 2.06 -9.35 9.79
N HIS A 19 3.21 -9.20 9.13
CA HIS A 19 3.26 -8.81 7.71
C HIS A 19 2.68 -9.89 6.80
N VAL A 20 3.03 -11.16 7.04
CA VAL A 20 2.48 -12.29 6.29
C VAL A 20 0.97 -12.41 6.50
N ALA A 21 0.49 -12.29 7.75
CA ALA A 21 -0.93 -12.31 8.06
C ALA A 21 -1.69 -11.18 7.36
N SER A 22 -1.13 -9.97 7.34
CA SER A 22 -1.73 -8.83 6.62
C SER A 22 -1.80 -9.08 5.12
N GLN A 23 -0.77 -9.69 4.53
CA GLN A 23 -0.77 -10.07 3.11
C GLN A 23 -1.81 -11.17 2.81
N MET A 24 -1.96 -12.16 3.69
CA MET A 24 -2.98 -13.20 3.54
C MET A 24 -4.40 -12.62 3.61
N VAL A 25 -4.67 -11.73 4.57
CA VAL A 25 -5.96 -11.05 4.70
C VAL A 25 -6.28 -10.24 3.45
N ALA A 26 -5.32 -9.48 2.92
CA ALA A 26 -5.49 -8.74 1.68
C ALA A 26 -5.79 -9.67 0.48
N THR A 27 -5.15 -10.85 0.42
CA THR A 27 -5.35 -11.82 -0.66
C THR A 27 -6.68 -12.58 -0.55
N GLN A 28 -7.16 -12.84 0.66
CA GLN A 28 -8.39 -13.60 0.94
C GLN A 28 -9.66 -12.73 1.01
N ARG A 29 -9.55 -11.45 0.65
CA ARG A 29 -10.68 -10.52 0.72
C ARG A 29 -11.81 -10.95 -0.24
N PRO A 30 -13.09 -10.76 0.13
CA PRO A 30 -14.20 -11.04 -0.78
C PRO A 30 -14.21 -10.04 -1.95
N PRO A 31 -14.41 -10.49 -3.21
CA PRO A 31 -14.48 -9.61 -4.38
C PRO A 31 -15.61 -8.57 -4.27
N GLU A 32 -16.72 -8.95 -3.65
CA GLU A 32 -17.90 -8.11 -3.43
C GLU A 32 -17.70 -7.01 -2.36
N LYS A 33 -16.58 -7.04 -1.63
CA LYS A 33 -16.30 -6.04 -0.60
C LYS A 33 -15.94 -4.71 -1.25
N ILE A 34 -16.86 -3.75 -1.16
CA ILE A 34 -16.67 -2.38 -1.64
C ILE A 34 -16.62 -1.45 -0.44
N VAL A 35 -15.55 -0.67 -0.33
CA VAL A 35 -15.43 0.33 0.74
C VAL A 35 -15.00 1.69 0.22
N HIS A 36 -15.61 2.74 0.76
CA HIS A 36 -15.28 4.12 0.40
C HIS A 36 -13.96 4.55 1.07
N LYS A 37 -12.92 4.86 0.27
CA LYS A 37 -11.56 5.11 0.77
C LYS A 37 -11.49 6.20 1.85
N TRP A 38 -12.23 7.29 1.68
CA TRP A 38 -12.23 8.38 2.66
C TRP A 38 -12.96 8.06 3.96
N LYS A 39 -13.97 7.17 3.91
CA LYS A 39 -14.68 6.75 5.12
C LYS A 39 -13.76 5.90 6.00
N ILE A 40 -13.01 4.97 5.39
CA ILE A 40 -11.96 4.21 6.08
C ILE A 40 -10.88 5.16 6.61
N PHE A 41 -10.38 6.08 5.79
CA PHE A 41 -9.33 7.00 6.20
C PHE A 41 -9.73 7.81 7.44
N HIS A 42 -10.96 8.35 7.47
CA HIS A 42 -11.47 9.06 8.65
C HIS A 42 -11.59 8.15 9.87
N ALA A 43 -12.07 6.91 9.70
CA ALA A 43 -12.11 5.93 10.79
C ALA A 43 -10.70 5.62 11.35
N ILE A 44 -9.70 5.47 10.49
CA ILE A 44 -8.30 5.29 10.89
C ILE A 44 -7.78 6.52 11.64
N CYS A 45 -8.09 7.73 11.17
CA CYS A 45 -7.73 8.97 11.85
C CYS A 45 -8.32 9.03 13.27
N THR A 46 -9.59 8.65 13.44
CA THR A 46 -10.23 8.57 14.77
C THR A 46 -9.60 7.49 15.65
N ALA A 47 -9.24 6.34 15.06
CA ALA A 47 -8.61 5.23 15.77
C ALA A 47 -7.10 5.40 16.00
N ARG A 48 -6.49 6.47 15.48
CA ARG A 48 -5.03 6.72 15.50
C ARG A 48 -4.33 6.39 16.82
N PRO A 49 -4.81 6.85 18.00
CA PRO A 49 -4.11 6.59 19.26
C PRO A 49 -4.05 5.11 19.62
N ARG A 50 -5.06 4.32 19.22
CA ARG A 50 -5.11 2.87 19.46
C ARG A 50 -4.28 2.08 18.47
N LEU A 51 -4.12 2.60 17.24
CA LEU A 51 -3.33 1.98 16.19
C LEU A 51 -1.83 2.25 16.30
N GLY A 52 -1.39 3.13 17.22
CA GLY A 52 0.03 3.46 17.40
C GLY A 52 0.65 4.20 16.21
N VAL A 53 -0.15 4.80 15.33
CA VAL A 53 0.33 5.50 14.13
C VAL A 53 0.41 7.01 14.36
N SER A 54 1.43 7.65 13.78
CA SER A 54 1.62 9.10 13.88
C SER A 54 0.80 9.87 12.85
N GLU A 55 0.52 11.15 13.11
CA GLU A 55 -0.13 12.03 12.11
C GLU A 55 0.64 12.09 10.79
N ARG A 56 1.97 12.08 10.87
CA ARG A 56 2.83 12.06 9.68
C ARG A 56 2.67 10.76 8.89
N ALA A 57 2.44 9.62 9.55
CA ALA A 57 2.10 8.38 8.85
C ALA A 57 0.74 8.47 8.16
N LEU A 58 -0.26 9.08 8.81
CA LEU A 58 -1.56 9.32 8.20
C LEU A 58 -1.50 10.29 7.01
N SER A 59 -0.62 11.29 7.03
CA SER A 59 -0.38 12.15 5.85
C SER A 59 0.15 11.34 4.66
N VAL A 60 1.00 10.34 4.91
CA VAL A 60 1.50 9.43 3.87
C VAL A 60 0.39 8.50 3.38
N LEU A 61 -0.43 7.95 4.27
CA LEU A 61 -1.59 7.13 3.89
C LEU A 61 -2.58 7.92 3.03
N ASN A 62 -2.91 9.14 3.45
CA ASN A 62 -3.74 10.07 2.66
C ASN A 62 -3.15 10.27 1.26
N ALA A 63 -1.85 10.57 1.18
CA ALA A 63 -1.17 10.74 -0.10
C ALA A 63 -1.23 9.47 -0.97
N LEU A 64 -1.06 8.27 -0.40
CA LEU A 64 -1.20 7.00 -1.13
C LEU A 64 -2.61 6.83 -1.70
N LEU A 65 -3.66 7.10 -0.93
CA LEU A 65 -5.06 6.97 -1.36
C LEU A 65 -5.42 7.90 -2.54
N THR A 66 -4.70 9.02 -2.72
CA THR A 66 -4.88 9.90 -3.89
C THR A 66 -4.31 9.35 -5.20
N PHE A 67 -3.48 8.29 -5.16
CA PHE A 67 -2.98 7.64 -6.38
C PHE A 67 -3.98 6.62 -6.94
N HIS A 68 -4.98 6.22 -6.16
CA HIS A 68 -6.13 5.48 -6.65
C HIS A 68 -7.19 6.48 -7.14
N PRO A 69 -7.56 6.50 -8.44
CA PRO A 69 -8.51 7.47 -8.97
C PRO A 69 -9.89 7.30 -8.35
N GLU A 70 -10.36 6.06 -8.29
CA GLU A 70 -11.69 5.74 -7.80
C GLU A 70 -11.83 5.95 -6.30
N THR A 71 -13.04 6.30 -5.88
CA THR A 71 -13.34 6.49 -4.46
C THR A 71 -13.70 5.18 -3.77
N ALA A 72 -14.20 4.21 -4.54
CA ALA A 72 -14.45 2.85 -4.10
C ALA A 72 -13.15 2.02 -4.17
N LEU A 73 -12.87 1.33 -3.07
CA LEU A 73 -11.89 0.25 -2.99
C LEU A 73 -12.68 -1.04 -3.16
N THR A 74 -12.58 -1.65 -4.34
CA THR A 74 -13.29 -2.88 -4.75
C THR A 74 -12.40 -4.09 -4.51
N GLY A 75 -13.02 -5.23 -4.19
CA GLY A 75 -12.38 -6.53 -4.01
C GLY A 75 -11.82 -7.16 -5.30
N GLU A 76 -12.34 -6.73 -6.45
CA GLU A 76 -12.05 -7.29 -7.77
C GLU A 76 -10.73 -6.77 -8.38
N ASP A 77 -10.39 -5.49 -8.14
CA ASP A 77 -9.24 -4.85 -8.75
C ASP A 77 -7.99 -4.96 -7.87
N ASP A 78 -6.80 -5.17 -8.47
CA ASP A 78 -5.55 -5.11 -7.71
C ASP A 78 -5.29 -3.65 -7.27
N LEU A 79 -5.60 -3.33 -6.01
CA LEU A 79 -5.56 -1.98 -5.44
C LEU A 79 -4.13 -1.52 -5.11
N ILE A 80 -3.20 -1.75 -6.04
CA ILE A 80 -1.79 -1.39 -5.89
C ILE A 80 -1.52 -0.03 -6.51
N VAL A 81 -0.97 0.86 -5.69
CA VAL A 81 -0.39 2.11 -6.15
C VAL A 81 1.13 2.05 -6.15
N PHE A 82 1.76 2.55 -7.22
CA PHE A 82 3.22 2.52 -7.39
C PHE A 82 3.80 3.93 -7.62
N PRO A 83 3.53 4.91 -6.73
CA PRO A 83 4.00 6.27 -6.94
C PRO A 83 5.53 6.38 -6.82
N SER A 84 6.11 7.22 -7.67
CA SER A 84 7.50 7.66 -7.50
C SER A 84 7.66 8.41 -6.17
N ASN A 85 8.85 8.32 -5.56
CA ASN A 85 9.12 9.05 -4.31
C ASN A 85 8.91 10.56 -4.47
N HIS A 86 9.23 11.12 -5.64
CA HIS A 86 9.02 12.53 -5.94
C HIS A 86 7.52 12.91 -5.89
N GLN A 87 6.66 12.16 -6.59
CA GLN A 87 5.21 12.42 -6.57
C GLN A 87 4.61 12.19 -5.18
N LEU A 88 5.05 11.13 -4.48
CA LEU A 88 4.56 10.81 -3.15
C LEU A 88 4.95 11.90 -2.14
N THR A 89 6.21 12.38 -2.18
CA THR A 89 6.67 13.52 -1.37
C THR A 89 5.85 14.78 -1.66
N ARG A 90 5.55 15.09 -2.93
CA ARG A 90 4.72 16.25 -3.29
C ARG A 90 3.33 16.18 -2.63
N ARG A 91 2.68 15.02 -2.66
CA ARG A 91 1.34 14.85 -2.06
C ARG A 91 1.37 14.70 -0.54
N ALA A 92 2.49 14.26 0.02
CA ALA A 92 2.75 14.21 1.46
C ALA A 92 3.34 15.53 1.99
N HIS A 93 2.91 16.68 1.44
CA HIS A 93 3.30 18.03 1.89
C HIS A 93 4.82 18.28 1.96
N GLY A 94 5.57 17.80 0.96
CA GLY A 94 7.02 18.04 0.88
C GLY A 94 7.84 17.18 1.85
N MET A 95 7.28 16.09 2.38
CA MET A 95 7.98 15.21 3.32
C MET A 95 9.31 14.68 2.74
N PRO A 96 10.44 14.82 3.46
CA PRO A 96 11.73 14.29 3.03
C PRO A 96 11.68 12.77 2.79
N ALA A 97 12.43 12.29 1.80
CA ALA A 97 12.38 10.88 1.38
C ALA A 97 12.79 9.89 2.50
N SER A 98 13.70 10.26 3.41
CA SER A 98 14.05 9.46 4.58
C SER A 98 12.87 9.31 5.54
N THR A 99 12.22 10.43 5.88
CA THR A 99 11.02 10.50 6.73
C THR A 99 9.85 9.75 6.10
N LEU A 100 9.67 9.89 4.78
CA LEU A 100 8.65 9.17 4.03
C LEU A 100 8.85 7.65 4.13
N ARG A 101 10.07 7.15 3.91
CA ARG A 101 10.38 5.72 4.05
C ARG A 101 10.12 5.20 5.47
N ARG A 102 10.45 5.99 6.49
CA ARG A 102 10.15 5.65 7.89
C ARG A 102 8.65 5.52 8.13
N HIS A 103 7.85 6.46 7.65
CA HIS A 103 6.40 6.42 7.84
C HIS A 103 5.71 5.34 7.00
N LEU A 104 6.23 5.02 5.82
CA LEU A 104 5.79 3.84 5.06
C LEU A 104 6.02 2.55 5.85
N ALA A 105 7.16 2.42 6.54
CA ALA A 105 7.40 1.26 7.42
C ALA A 105 6.38 1.20 8.56
N VAL A 106 6.10 2.33 9.23
CA VAL A 106 5.08 2.41 10.28
C VAL A 106 3.69 1.96 9.79
N LEU A 107 3.28 2.37 8.58
CA LEU A 107 1.99 1.94 8.02
C LEU A 107 1.95 0.43 7.72
N VAL A 108 3.06 -0.13 7.23
CA VAL A 108 3.18 -1.58 6.98
C VAL A 108 3.18 -2.35 8.30
N ASP A 109 3.90 -1.89 9.30
CA ASP A 109 3.98 -2.53 10.62
C ASP A 109 2.63 -2.48 11.35
N ALA A 110 1.84 -1.42 11.13
CA ALA A 110 0.47 -1.32 11.61
C ALA A 110 -0.56 -2.13 10.80
N GLY A 111 -0.14 -2.79 9.71
CA GLY A 111 -1.01 -3.56 8.82
C GLY A 111 -2.00 -2.70 8.01
N LEU A 112 -1.78 -1.39 7.92
CA LEU A 112 -2.68 -0.47 7.21
C LEU A 112 -2.45 -0.45 5.69
N ILE A 113 -1.27 -0.88 5.25
CA ILE A 113 -0.93 -1.10 3.85
C ILE A 113 -0.06 -2.35 3.74
N VAL A 114 -0.14 -3.04 2.61
CA VAL A 114 0.78 -4.14 2.30
C VAL A 114 1.78 -3.65 1.26
N ARG A 115 3.05 -4.02 1.42
CA ARG A 115 4.10 -3.64 0.48
C ARG A 115 4.43 -4.80 -0.43
N ARG A 116 4.23 -4.61 -1.73
CA ARG A 116 4.63 -5.58 -2.77
C ARG A 116 5.95 -5.13 -3.37
N ASP A 117 7.04 -5.66 -2.86
CA ASP A 117 8.39 -5.30 -3.31
C ASP A 117 8.75 -5.99 -4.63
N SER A 118 9.49 -5.29 -5.49
CA SER A 118 10.05 -5.87 -6.71
C SER A 118 11.45 -6.46 -6.46
N PRO A 119 11.94 -7.33 -7.37
CA PRO A 119 13.29 -7.88 -7.28
C PRO A 119 14.42 -6.84 -7.30
N ASN A 120 14.17 -5.62 -7.79
CA ASN A 120 15.15 -4.53 -7.85
C ASN A 120 14.88 -3.40 -6.84
N GLY A 121 13.85 -3.55 -5.99
CA GLY A 121 13.44 -2.56 -4.99
C GLY A 121 12.75 -1.31 -5.55
N LYS A 122 12.49 -1.23 -6.86
CA LYS A 122 11.73 -0.14 -7.50
C LYS A 122 10.22 -0.45 -7.49
N ARG A 123 9.40 0.58 -7.60
CA ARG A 123 7.94 0.44 -7.76
C ARG A 123 7.59 0.65 -9.23
N TYR A 124 6.93 -0.32 -9.84
CA TYR A 124 6.51 -0.28 -11.24
C TYR A 124 5.41 -1.30 -11.51
N ALA A 125 4.64 -1.08 -12.57
CA ALA A 125 3.78 -2.08 -13.17
C ALA A 125 4.48 -2.69 -14.39
N ARG A 126 4.41 -4.01 -14.52
CA ARG A 126 4.77 -4.75 -15.73
C ARG A 126 3.48 -5.03 -16.48
N LYS A 127 3.50 -4.73 -17.77
CA LYS A 127 2.41 -5.04 -18.69
C LYS A 127 2.74 -6.33 -19.45
N ASP A 128 1.71 -7.09 -19.80
CA ASP A 128 1.84 -8.21 -20.73
C ASP A 128 2.01 -7.70 -22.18
N ASP A 129 2.18 -8.64 -23.12
CA ASP A 129 2.35 -8.33 -24.54
C ASP A 129 1.08 -7.69 -25.16
N ALA A 130 -0.08 -7.78 -24.49
CA ALA A 130 -1.32 -7.13 -24.87
C ALA A 130 -1.48 -5.71 -24.29
N GLY A 131 -0.57 -5.29 -23.39
CA GLY A 131 -0.56 -3.96 -22.78
C GLY A 131 -1.35 -3.85 -21.47
N GLU A 132 -1.91 -4.96 -20.98
CA GLU A 132 -2.63 -5.05 -19.72
C GLU A 132 -1.65 -5.24 -18.55
N ILE A 133 -2.00 -4.73 -17.36
CA ILE A 133 -1.12 -4.84 -16.18
C ILE A 133 -1.10 -6.30 -15.71
N GLU A 134 0.02 -6.99 -15.93
CA GLU A 134 0.24 -8.38 -15.52
C GLU A 134 0.69 -8.47 -14.05
N LEU A 135 1.57 -7.55 -13.63
CA LEU A 135 2.16 -7.51 -12.29
C LEU A 135 2.37 -6.07 -11.85
N ALA A 136 2.00 -5.73 -10.62
CA ALA A 136 2.32 -4.43 -10.04
C ALA A 136 3.12 -4.54 -8.74
N PHE A 137 4.18 -3.73 -8.63
CA PHE A 137 5.05 -3.63 -7.46
C PHE A 137 4.91 -2.25 -6.84
N GLY A 138 4.43 -2.17 -5.60
CA GLY A 138 4.04 -0.93 -4.96
C GLY A 138 3.46 -1.13 -3.57
N PHE A 139 2.38 -0.40 -3.27
CA PHE A 139 1.63 -0.51 -2.03
C PHE A 139 0.20 -0.92 -2.34
N ASP A 140 -0.21 -2.00 -1.72
CA ASP A 140 -1.56 -2.53 -1.77
C ASP A 140 -2.41 -1.85 -0.68
N LEU A 141 -3.52 -1.28 -1.13
CA LEU A 141 -4.48 -0.50 -0.33
C LEU A 141 -5.76 -1.29 -0.02
N SER A 142 -5.73 -2.62 -0.18
CA SER A 142 -6.90 -3.48 0.02
C SER A 142 -7.48 -3.36 1.45
N PRO A 143 -8.82 -3.23 1.57
CA PRO A 143 -9.51 -2.99 2.84
C PRO A 143 -9.85 -4.26 3.64
#